data_AF-A0A2N2SJ23-F1
#
_entry.id   AF-A0A2N2SJ23-F1
#
_cell.length_a   1.000
_cell.length_b   1.000
_cell.length_c   1.000
_cell.angle_alpha   90.00
_cell.angle_beta   90.00
_cell.angle_gamma   90.00
#
_symmetry.space_group_name_H-M   'P 1'
#
loop_
_entity.id
_entity.type
_entity.pdbx_description
1 polymer ?
#
loop_
_entity_poly.entity_id
_entity_poly.type
_entity_poly.pdbx_seq_one_letter_code
_entity_poly.pdbx_strand_id
1 'polypeptide(L)'
;MSIDSEQTRVELLRADDDEKYLLRSEREIRHALASLVTGRALITAHLSPGNQSFLTALLGLTDDDTALLLDGSTDESINVRIANAAQIICITQLHNVRIQFTVDNPARVQIDGRPAFRAPLPETLLRLQRREFYRLHTPVTQSVTCSIPVSGETDNAMPVAVRIIDIGGGGIAVAVPPSGFAFDPQMEFPNCTLRLPDTDPISTRLVVRNLFRLVNRNGVEMLRAGCQFLDLPRNADTIIQRYILKIERERNARERGNY
;
A
#
# COMPACT_ATOMS: atom_id res chain seq x y z
N MET A 1 -4.05 24.05 -18.28
CA MET A 1 -2.77 23.36 -18.11
C MET A 1 -2.94 22.38 -16.98
N SER A 2 -3.32 21.14 -17.32
CA SER A 2 -3.58 20.08 -16.37
C SER A 2 -2.24 19.40 -16.07
N ILE A 3 -1.74 19.55 -14.86
CA ILE A 3 -0.60 18.78 -14.37
C ILE A 3 -1.17 17.42 -13.99
N ASP A 4 -1.26 16.54 -14.99
CA ASP A 4 -1.64 15.16 -14.83
C ASP A 4 -0.43 14.42 -14.23
N SER A 5 -0.44 14.20 -12.92
CA SER A 5 0.64 13.50 -12.22
C SER A 5 0.49 11.98 -12.31
N GLU A 6 0.22 11.45 -13.51
CA GLU A 6 0.23 10.01 -13.80
C GLU A 6 1.62 9.57 -14.29
N GLN A 7 2.64 9.45 -13.43
CA GLN A 7 3.96 8.97 -13.92
C GLN A 7 4.66 7.91 -13.05
N THR A 8 3.89 7.09 -12.33
CA THR A 8 4.36 5.75 -11.96
C THR A 8 3.17 4.80 -11.95
N ARG A 9 2.99 4.05 -13.04
CA ARG A 9 2.02 2.95 -13.07
C ARG A 9 2.64 1.75 -12.36
N VAL A 10 2.00 1.34 -11.27
CA VAL A 10 2.34 0.13 -10.52
C VAL A 10 1.23 -0.87 -10.77
N GLU A 11 1.53 -1.88 -11.57
CA GLU A 11 0.57 -2.94 -11.88
C GLU A 11 0.95 -4.21 -11.11
N LEU A 12 0.02 -4.71 -10.30
CA LEU A 12 0.16 -5.98 -9.62
C LEU A 12 -0.09 -7.09 -10.62
N LEU A 13 0.92 -7.93 -10.88
CA LEU A 13 0.76 -9.03 -11.82
C LEU A 13 0.12 -10.25 -11.14
N ARG A 14 0.47 -10.55 -9.88
CA ARG A 14 0.00 -11.74 -9.11
C ARG A 14 0.14 -11.54 -7.57
N ALA A 15 -0.88 -11.87 -6.77
CA ALA A 15 -0.85 -11.88 -5.28
C ALA A 15 -1.91 -12.81 -4.63
N ASP A 16 -1.80 -13.03 -3.30
CA ASP A 16 -2.76 -13.77 -2.46
C ASP A 16 -4.03 -12.96 -2.08
N ASP A 17 -5.08 -13.72 -1.71
CA ASP A 17 -6.49 -13.36 -1.43
C ASP A 17 -6.74 -12.23 -0.41
N ASP A 18 -7.70 -11.35 -0.73
CA ASP A 18 -8.05 -10.15 0.04
C ASP A 18 -9.13 -10.40 1.13
N GLU A 19 -9.78 -11.58 1.16
CA GLU A 19 -10.91 -11.86 2.08
C GLU A 19 -10.59 -11.71 3.56
N LYS A 20 -9.36 -12.04 3.98
CA LYS A 20 -8.92 -11.96 5.38
C LYS A 20 -8.82 -10.53 5.93
N TYR A 21 -8.93 -9.52 5.06
CA TYR A 21 -8.86 -8.11 5.42
C TYR A 21 -10.25 -7.44 5.45
N LEU A 22 -11.33 -8.20 5.23
CA LEU A 22 -12.70 -7.72 5.35
C LEU A 22 -13.14 -7.71 6.82
N LEU A 23 -13.47 -6.52 7.31
CA LEU A 23 -14.17 -6.34 8.57
C LEU A 23 -15.66 -6.60 8.33
N ARG A 24 -16.24 -7.49 9.15
CA ARG A 24 -17.68 -7.81 9.15
C ARG A 24 -18.37 -7.47 10.48
N SER A 25 -17.59 -7.23 11.53
CA SER A 25 -18.14 -6.83 12.83
C SER A 25 -18.56 -5.36 12.77
N GLU A 26 -19.82 -5.09 13.08
CA GLU A 26 -20.36 -3.72 13.13
C GLU A 26 -19.51 -2.80 14.03
N ARG A 27 -19.05 -3.31 15.18
CA ARG A 27 -18.18 -2.58 16.11
C ARG A 27 -16.84 -2.18 15.44
N GLU A 28 -16.24 -3.07 14.68
CA GLU A 28 -14.97 -2.80 13.99
C GLU A 28 -15.16 -1.83 12.83
N ILE A 29 -16.26 -1.96 12.09
CA ILE A 29 -16.63 -1.05 11.00
C ILE A 29 -16.84 0.36 11.56
N ARG A 30 -17.61 0.52 12.63
CA ARG A 30 -17.83 1.81 13.31
C ARG A 30 -16.53 2.43 13.78
N HIS A 31 -15.65 1.64 14.39
CA HIS A 31 -14.34 2.13 14.84
C HIS A 31 -13.47 2.62 13.67
N ALA A 32 -13.47 1.89 12.55
CA ALA A 32 -12.76 2.29 11.34
C ALA A 32 -13.33 3.60 10.76
N LEU A 33 -14.66 3.72 10.66
CA LEU A 33 -15.34 4.94 10.20
C LEU A 33 -15.03 6.14 11.11
N ALA A 34 -15.14 5.99 12.44
CA ALA A 34 -14.79 7.04 13.39
C ALA A 34 -13.32 7.50 13.27
N SER A 35 -12.42 6.57 12.95
CA SER A 35 -11.01 6.89 12.70
C SER A 35 -10.84 7.74 11.43
N LEU A 36 -11.65 7.51 10.39
CA LEU A 36 -11.65 8.34 9.17
C LEU A 36 -12.13 9.76 9.46
N VAL A 37 -13.18 9.93 10.28
CA VAL A 37 -13.69 11.24 10.70
C VAL A 37 -12.62 12.01 11.48
N THR A 38 -12.05 11.36 12.49
CA THR A 38 -11.02 11.96 13.35
C THR A 38 -9.78 12.35 12.54
N GLY A 39 -9.37 11.49 11.61
CA GLY A 39 -8.24 11.74 10.71
C GLY A 39 -8.54 12.71 9.56
N ARG A 40 -9.79 13.17 9.41
CA ARG A 40 -10.26 13.99 8.27
C ARG A 40 -9.82 13.43 6.92
N ALA A 41 -9.94 12.11 6.76
CA ALA A 41 -9.45 11.42 5.59
C ALA A 41 -10.25 11.83 4.35
N LEU A 42 -9.54 12.23 3.28
CA LEU A 42 -10.16 12.42 1.97
C LEU A 42 -10.52 11.06 1.36
N ILE A 43 -11.72 10.98 0.81
CA ILE A 43 -12.28 9.78 0.22
C ILE A 43 -12.51 10.04 -1.28
N THR A 44 -11.98 9.17 -2.12
CA THR A 44 -12.39 9.10 -3.52
C THR A 44 -13.62 8.19 -3.60
N ALA A 45 -14.75 8.77 -4.00
CA ALA A 45 -16.03 8.10 -4.12
C ALA A 45 -16.36 7.84 -5.59
N HIS A 46 -16.65 6.58 -5.94
CA HIS A 46 -17.04 6.16 -7.29
C HIS A 46 -18.53 5.83 -7.32
N LEU A 47 -19.26 6.42 -8.27
CA LEU A 47 -20.70 6.20 -8.42
C LEU A 47 -20.99 4.96 -9.26
N SER A 48 -21.96 4.15 -8.82
CA SER A 48 -22.49 3.00 -9.55
C SER A 48 -24.01 3.10 -9.71
N PRO A 49 -24.57 2.91 -10.93
CA PRO A 49 -23.87 2.62 -12.19
C PRO A 49 -23.14 3.87 -12.75
N GLY A 50 -21.99 3.65 -13.39
CA GLY A 50 -21.18 4.70 -14.00
C GLY A 50 -19.67 4.50 -13.78
N ASN A 51 -18.87 5.46 -14.22
CA ASN A 51 -17.42 5.49 -13.98
C ASN A 51 -16.93 6.88 -13.51
N GLN A 52 -17.83 7.66 -12.92
CA GLN A 52 -17.51 8.98 -12.38
C GLN A 52 -17.01 8.85 -10.96
N SER A 53 -16.00 9.65 -10.62
CA SER A 53 -15.47 9.77 -9.28
C SER A 53 -15.49 11.22 -8.80
N PHE A 54 -15.58 11.40 -7.49
CA PHE A 54 -15.51 12.70 -6.83
C PHE A 54 -14.80 12.57 -5.49
N LEU A 55 -14.32 13.69 -4.96
CA LEU A 55 -13.75 13.75 -3.61
C LEU A 55 -14.84 14.08 -2.61
N THR A 56 -14.82 13.39 -1.48
CA THR A 56 -15.68 13.61 -0.32
C THR A 56 -14.89 13.33 0.96
N ALA A 57 -15.52 13.51 2.11
CA ALA A 57 -15.02 13.10 3.40
C ALA A 57 -16.16 12.54 4.25
N LEU A 58 -15.83 11.71 5.22
CA LEU A 58 -16.80 11.27 6.21
C LEU A 58 -16.94 12.36 7.28
N LEU A 59 -18.13 12.92 7.40
CA LEU A 59 -18.44 13.98 8.37
C LEU A 59 -18.69 13.41 9.77
N GLY A 60 -19.25 12.20 9.83
CA GLY A 60 -19.68 11.59 11.08
C GLY A 60 -20.58 10.38 10.85
N LEU A 61 -21.06 9.82 11.96
CA LEU A 61 -22.26 8.99 11.99
C LEU A 61 -23.45 9.86 12.44
N THR A 62 -24.67 9.39 12.20
CA THR A 62 -25.88 10.03 12.75
C THR A 62 -25.93 9.88 14.27
N ASP A 63 -26.72 10.71 14.96
CA ASP A 63 -26.79 10.71 16.44
C ASP A 63 -27.24 9.38 17.05
N ASP A 64 -28.05 8.62 16.30
CA ASP A 64 -28.50 7.27 16.64
C ASP A 64 -27.53 6.17 16.18
N ASP A 65 -26.39 6.56 15.61
CA ASP A 65 -25.36 5.69 15.09
C ASP A 65 -25.86 4.75 13.96
N THR A 66 -27.02 4.97 13.33
CA THR A 66 -27.55 4.01 12.33
C THR A 66 -27.05 4.24 10.90
N ALA A 67 -26.50 5.41 10.63
CA ALA A 67 -26.08 5.81 9.29
C ALA A 67 -24.79 6.63 9.34
N LEU A 68 -24.11 6.68 8.20
CA LEU A 68 -22.96 7.55 7.99
C LEU A 68 -23.35 8.80 7.20
N LEU A 69 -22.54 9.84 7.35
CA LEU A 69 -22.72 11.13 6.69
C LEU A 69 -21.49 11.45 5.84
N LEU A 70 -21.68 11.57 4.53
CA LEU A 70 -20.65 11.98 3.56
C LEU A 70 -20.83 13.45 3.20
N ASP A 71 -19.71 14.14 3.04
CA ASP A 71 -19.70 15.53 2.57
C ASP A 71 -20.14 15.63 1.11
N GLY A 72 -20.90 16.67 0.79
CA GLY A 72 -21.35 16.95 -0.57
C GLY A 72 -20.31 17.72 -1.38
N SER A 73 -20.51 17.75 -2.70
CA SER A 73 -19.70 18.57 -3.59
C SER A 73 -20.21 20.02 -3.60
N THR A 74 -19.30 20.96 -3.87
CA THR A 74 -19.69 22.34 -4.22
C THR A 74 -20.34 22.43 -5.60
N ASP A 75 -20.12 21.43 -6.46
CA ASP A 75 -20.78 21.31 -7.76
C ASP A 75 -22.11 20.57 -7.60
N GLU A 76 -23.20 21.31 -7.81
CA GLU A 76 -24.56 20.79 -7.69
C GLU A 76 -24.87 19.66 -8.68
N SER A 77 -24.25 19.66 -9.85
CA SER A 77 -24.43 18.59 -10.83
C SER A 77 -23.90 17.25 -10.30
N ILE A 78 -22.81 17.27 -9.52
CA ILE A 78 -22.29 16.08 -8.83
C ILE A 78 -23.29 15.64 -7.76
N ASN A 79 -23.82 16.56 -6.95
CA ASN A 79 -24.78 16.24 -5.90
C ASN A 79 -26.05 15.56 -6.43
N VAL A 80 -26.59 16.05 -7.55
CA VAL A 80 -27.72 15.42 -8.23
C VAL A 80 -27.37 13.99 -8.65
N ARG A 81 -26.17 13.75 -9.16
CA ARG A 81 -25.74 12.40 -9.55
C ARG A 81 -25.56 11.47 -8.36
N ILE A 82 -24.97 11.96 -7.27
CA ILE A 82 -24.84 11.19 -6.03
C ILE A 82 -26.22 10.76 -5.53
N ALA A 83 -27.19 11.68 -5.47
CA ALA A 83 -28.55 11.39 -5.00
C ALA A 83 -29.31 10.34 -5.84
N ASN A 84 -28.91 10.13 -7.10
CA ASN A 84 -29.50 9.15 -8.02
C ASN A 84 -28.66 7.87 -8.15
N ALA A 85 -27.52 7.78 -7.46
CA ALA A 85 -26.67 6.60 -7.52
C ALA A 85 -27.29 5.47 -6.70
N ALA A 86 -27.20 4.24 -7.22
CA ALA A 86 -27.61 3.06 -6.47
C ALA A 86 -26.58 2.74 -5.37
N GLN A 87 -25.29 2.89 -5.70
CA GLN A 87 -24.20 2.64 -4.76
C GLN A 87 -23.08 3.65 -4.94
N ILE A 88 -22.34 3.90 -3.86
CA ILE A 88 -21.09 4.64 -3.86
C ILE A 88 -19.98 3.73 -3.30
N ILE A 89 -18.94 3.52 -4.08
CA ILE A 89 -17.73 2.82 -3.65
C ILE A 89 -16.74 3.87 -3.12
N CYS A 90 -16.50 3.84 -1.82
CA CYS A 90 -15.61 4.76 -1.13
C CYS A 90 -14.23 4.13 -0.98
N ILE A 91 -13.18 4.82 -1.45
CA ILE A 91 -11.78 4.39 -1.34
C ILE A 91 -10.98 5.50 -0.68
N THR A 92 -10.23 5.15 0.36
CA THR A 92 -9.38 6.09 1.09
C THR A 92 -8.13 5.41 1.65
N GLN A 93 -7.24 6.20 2.23
CA GLN A 93 -6.03 5.73 2.91
C GLN A 93 -5.88 6.49 4.23
N LEU A 94 -5.86 5.75 5.34
CA LEU A 94 -5.60 6.29 6.67
C LEU A 94 -4.32 5.66 7.23
N HIS A 95 -3.33 6.48 7.60
CA HIS A 95 -2.02 6.00 8.08
C HIS A 95 -1.38 4.92 7.19
N ASN A 96 -1.48 5.09 5.86
CA ASN A 96 -1.00 4.14 4.85
C ASN A 96 -1.71 2.77 4.82
N VAL A 97 -2.87 2.66 5.47
CA VAL A 97 -3.78 1.53 5.34
C VAL A 97 -4.90 1.92 4.38
N ARG A 98 -4.99 1.20 3.25
CA ARG A 98 -6.11 1.37 2.32
C ARG A 98 -7.38 0.88 2.98
N ILE A 99 -8.41 1.71 2.95
CA ILE A 99 -9.75 1.40 3.43
C ILE A 99 -10.70 1.54 2.24
N GLN A 100 -11.58 0.55 2.07
CA GLN A 100 -12.61 0.57 1.04
C GLN A 100 -13.91 0.01 1.61
N PHE A 101 -15.01 0.69 1.31
CA PHE A 101 -16.36 0.26 1.67
C PHE A 101 -17.35 0.77 0.64
N THR A 102 -18.50 0.10 0.54
CA THR A 102 -19.58 0.49 -0.36
C THR A 102 -20.79 0.89 0.46
N VAL A 103 -21.46 1.96 0.06
CA VAL A 103 -22.73 2.39 0.66
C VAL A 103 -23.81 2.41 -0.39
N ASP A 104 -25.02 2.02 0.01
CA ASP A 104 -26.16 1.91 -0.87
C ASP A 104 -27.13 3.07 -0.64
N ASN A 105 -27.82 3.49 -1.72
CA ASN A 105 -28.93 4.44 -1.69
C ASN A 105 -28.65 5.72 -0.89
N PRO A 106 -27.60 6.49 -1.25
CA PRO A 106 -27.28 7.75 -0.59
C PRO A 106 -28.44 8.76 -0.68
N ALA A 107 -28.96 9.16 0.47
CA ALA A 107 -30.02 10.16 0.57
C ALA A 107 -29.41 11.54 0.82
N ARG A 108 -29.76 12.53 -0.01
CA ARG A 108 -29.30 13.90 0.17
C ARG A 108 -29.89 14.52 1.44
N VAL A 109 -29.04 15.15 2.22
CA VAL A 109 -29.37 15.92 3.42
C VAL A 109 -28.64 17.27 3.41
N GLN A 110 -28.91 18.13 4.38
CA GLN A 110 -28.15 19.35 4.61
C GLN A 110 -27.61 19.37 6.03
N ILE A 111 -26.35 19.79 6.18
CA ILE A 111 -25.66 19.98 7.45
C ILE A 111 -25.05 21.37 7.42
N ASP A 112 -25.40 22.24 8.37
CA ASP A 112 -24.93 23.63 8.44
C ASP A 112 -25.09 24.41 7.12
N GLY A 113 -26.21 24.16 6.41
CA GLY A 113 -26.51 24.78 5.12
C GLY A 113 -25.68 24.25 3.94
N ARG A 114 -24.85 23.21 4.13
CA ARG A 114 -24.05 22.56 3.10
C ARG A 114 -24.66 21.23 2.68
N PRO A 115 -24.54 20.84 1.40
CA PRO A 115 -25.00 19.54 0.94
C PRO A 115 -24.21 18.41 1.62
N ALA A 116 -24.91 17.36 2.04
CA ALA A 116 -24.31 16.14 2.55
C ALA A 116 -25.17 14.94 2.13
N PHE A 117 -24.68 13.73 2.37
CA PHE A 117 -25.37 12.49 2.01
C PHE A 117 -25.39 11.52 3.19
N ARG A 118 -26.60 11.10 3.57
CA ARG A 118 -26.84 10.06 4.57
C ARG A 118 -26.96 8.71 3.86
N ALA A 119 -26.24 7.71 4.34
CA ALA A 119 -26.38 6.34 3.85
C ALA A 119 -26.29 5.35 5.02
N PRO A 120 -26.90 4.14 4.91
CA PRO A 120 -26.69 3.08 5.88
C PRO A 120 -25.21 2.75 6.06
N LEU A 121 -24.88 2.17 7.21
CA LEU A 121 -23.54 1.64 7.41
C LEU A 121 -23.24 0.50 6.42
N PRO A 122 -21.99 0.37 5.94
CA PRO A 122 -21.63 -0.73 5.07
C PRO A 122 -21.67 -2.05 5.86
N GLU A 123 -22.17 -3.12 5.23
CA GLU A 123 -22.16 -4.46 5.83
C GLU A 123 -20.74 -5.01 5.98
N THR A 124 -19.83 -4.60 5.09
CA THR A 124 -18.43 -4.98 5.12
C THR A 124 -17.52 -3.80 4.80
N LEU A 125 -16.34 -3.79 5.40
CA LEU A 125 -15.31 -2.78 5.15
C LEU A 125 -13.96 -3.47 4.95
N LEU A 126 -13.35 -3.27 3.79
CA LEU A 126 -12.00 -3.75 3.50
C LEU A 126 -10.97 -2.83 4.16
N ARG A 127 -10.20 -3.35 5.11
CA ARG A 127 -9.09 -2.64 5.76
C ARG A 127 -7.78 -3.35 5.46
N LEU A 128 -7.09 -2.90 4.42
CA LEU A 128 -5.96 -3.62 3.81
C LEU A 128 -4.63 -3.41 4.58
N GLN A 129 -4.60 -3.72 5.88
CA GLN A 129 -3.37 -3.70 6.69
C GLN A 129 -2.60 -5.02 6.55
N ARG A 130 -2.00 -5.24 5.38
CA ARG A 130 -1.27 -6.50 5.06
C ARG A 130 0.11 -6.63 5.70
N ARG A 131 0.60 -5.57 6.36
CA ARG A 131 2.00 -5.47 6.78
C ARG A 131 2.11 -5.55 8.30
N GLU A 132 2.79 -6.58 8.76
CA GLU A 132 3.17 -6.76 10.18
C GLU A 132 4.38 -5.89 10.56
N PHE A 133 5.19 -5.49 9.58
CA PHE A 133 6.41 -4.69 9.78
C PHE A 133 6.41 -3.45 8.90
N TYR A 134 6.92 -2.34 9.45
CA TYR A 134 7.29 -1.16 8.67
C TYR A 134 8.32 -1.54 7.58
N ARG A 135 8.26 -0.84 6.43
CA ARG A 135 9.21 -1.00 5.34
C ARG A 135 9.89 0.32 5.01
N LEU A 136 11.20 0.31 5.08
CA LEU A 136 12.06 1.40 4.64
C LEU A 136 12.34 1.27 3.15
N HIS A 137 11.97 2.27 2.36
CA HIS A 137 12.53 2.44 1.02
C HIS A 137 14.01 2.75 1.11
N THR A 138 14.86 1.96 0.46
CA THR A 138 16.31 2.14 0.54
C THR A 138 16.73 3.42 -0.20
N PRO A 139 17.64 4.24 0.36
CA PRO A 139 18.18 5.39 -0.36
C PRO A 139 18.91 4.95 -1.64
N VAL A 140 18.69 5.67 -2.74
CA VAL A 140 19.38 5.39 -4.02
C VAL A 140 20.90 5.57 -3.89
N THR A 141 21.34 6.40 -2.94
CA THR A 141 22.75 6.69 -2.67
C THR A 141 23.50 5.59 -1.92
N GLN A 142 22.80 4.57 -1.39
CA GLN A 142 23.41 3.47 -0.66
C GLN A 142 23.35 2.18 -1.47
N SER A 143 24.45 1.43 -1.47
CA SER A 143 24.51 0.11 -2.09
C SER A 143 23.90 -0.93 -1.15
N VAL A 144 22.58 -1.09 -1.23
CA VAL A 144 21.82 -2.09 -0.46
C VAL A 144 21.42 -3.19 -1.44
N THR A 145 22.04 -4.36 -1.29
CA THR A 145 21.94 -5.44 -2.28
C THR A 145 21.64 -6.79 -1.64
N CYS A 146 21.03 -7.67 -2.42
CA CYS A 146 20.88 -9.09 -2.08
C CYS A 146 21.61 -9.90 -3.14
N SER A 147 22.52 -10.76 -2.74
CA SER A 147 23.10 -11.78 -3.63
C SER A 147 22.16 -12.99 -3.66
N ILE A 148 21.63 -13.32 -4.82
CA ILE A 148 20.75 -14.48 -5.04
C ILE A 148 21.55 -15.52 -5.83
N PRO A 149 21.76 -16.74 -5.31
CA PRO A 149 22.41 -17.81 -6.07
C PRO A 149 21.47 -18.27 -7.18
N VAL A 150 21.98 -18.32 -8.40
CA VAL A 150 21.21 -18.73 -9.57
C VAL A 150 21.86 -19.99 -10.11
N SER A 151 21.10 -21.07 -10.16
CA SER A 151 21.53 -22.30 -10.81
C SER A 151 21.63 -22.04 -12.31
N GLY A 152 22.85 -22.02 -12.84
CA GLY A 152 23.07 -22.09 -14.28
C GLY A 152 22.92 -23.53 -14.79
N GLU A 153 22.97 -23.73 -16.10
CA GLU A 153 23.05 -25.06 -16.73
C GLU A 153 24.34 -25.83 -16.36
N THR A 154 25.30 -25.17 -15.70
CA THR A 154 26.53 -25.77 -15.17
C THR A 154 26.54 -25.63 -13.65
N ASP A 155 27.07 -26.64 -12.94
CA ASP A 155 27.08 -26.79 -11.47
C ASP A 155 27.71 -25.64 -10.66
N ASN A 156 28.19 -24.57 -11.31
CA ASN A 156 28.67 -23.36 -10.65
C ASN A 156 27.57 -22.29 -10.61
N ALA A 157 26.77 -22.28 -9.54
CA ALA A 157 25.84 -21.21 -9.26
C ALA A 157 26.60 -19.89 -9.04
N MET A 158 26.59 -18.97 -10.02
CA MET A 158 27.12 -17.62 -9.83
C MET A 158 26.08 -16.76 -9.12
N PRO A 159 26.40 -16.15 -7.96
CA PRO A 159 25.47 -15.30 -7.25
C PRO A 159 25.29 -13.98 -7.99
N VAL A 160 24.04 -13.55 -8.15
CA VAL A 160 23.69 -12.29 -8.81
C VAL A 160 23.27 -11.28 -7.76
N ALA A 161 23.95 -10.14 -7.75
CA ALA A 161 23.64 -9.04 -6.86
C ALA A 161 22.46 -8.23 -7.43
N VAL A 162 21.32 -8.27 -6.75
CA VAL A 162 20.14 -7.47 -7.07
C VAL A 162 20.00 -6.30 -6.10
N ARG A 163 19.54 -5.15 -6.60
CA ARG A 163 19.27 -3.98 -5.76
C ARG A 163 18.01 -4.21 -4.93
N ILE A 164 18.09 -3.88 -3.64
CA ILE A 164 16.94 -3.85 -2.75
C ILE A 164 16.26 -2.48 -2.86
N ILE A 165 14.97 -2.47 -3.15
CA ILE A 165 14.11 -1.28 -3.29
C ILE A 165 13.52 -0.87 -1.94
N ASP A 166 13.06 -1.84 -1.16
CA ASP A 166 12.67 -1.64 0.24
C ASP A 166 12.96 -2.87 1.09
N ILE A 167 13.09 -2.64 2.38
CA ILE A 167 13.35 -3.66 3.40
C ILE A 167 12.44 -3.43 4.61
N GLY A 168 11.90 -4.51 5.16
CA GLY A 168 11.24 -4.54 6.47
C GLY A 168 11.68 -5.77 7.26
N GLY A 169 11.14 -5.93 8.47
CA GLY A 169 11.48 -7.08 9.33
C GLY A 169 11.20 -8.45 8.69
N GLY A 170 10.09 -8.57 7.95
CA GLY A 170 9.68 -9.84 7.34
C GLY A 170 10.14 -10.07 5.90
N GLY A 171 10.84 -9.13 5.25
CA GLY A 171 11.24 -9.33 3.85
C GLY A 171 11.78 -8.08 3.15
N ILE A 172 12.08 -8.26 1.86
CA ILE A 172 12.62 -7.22 0.96
C ILE A 172 11.78 -7.12 -0.32
N ALA A 173 11.89 -6.00 -1.02
CA ALA A 173 11.56 -5.92 -2.43
C ALA A 173 12.84 -5.72 -3.23
N VAL A 174 13.02 -6.48 -4.31
CA VAL A 174 14.19 -6.40 -5.18
C VAL A 174 13.81 -5.94 -6.59
N ALA A 175 14.73 -5.23 -7.24
CA ALA A 175 14.65 -4.97 -8.68
C ALA A 175 15.07 -6.24 -9.42
N VAL A 176 14.13 -6.84 -10.15
CA VAL A 176 14.38 -8.05 -10.94
C VAL A 176 15.21 -7.65 -12.17
N PRO A 177 16.34 -8.34 -12.46
CA PRO A 177 17.13 -8.05 -13.64
C PRO A 177 16.35 -8.36 -14.93
N PRO A 178 16.56 -7.59 -16.02
CA PRO A 178 15.75 -7.67 -17.24
C PRO A 178 15.92 -8.96 -18.08
N SER A 179 16.94 -9.78 -17.82
CA SER A 179 17.19 -11.02 -18.58
C SER A 179 17.81 -12.11 -17.70
N GLY A 180 17.40 -13.37 -17.90
CA GLY A 180 18.07 -14.54 -17.35
C GLY A 180 17.60 -15.01 -15.97
N PHE A 181 16.56 -14.40 -15.38
CA PHE A 181 16.06 -14.77 -14.05
C PHE A 181 14.54 -14.92 -14.04
N ALA A 182 14.08 -16.11 -13.68
CA ALA A 182 12.68 -16.32 -13.35
C ALA A 182 12.44 -15.87 -11.91
N PHE A 183 11.45 -14.99 -11.73
CA PHE A 183 10.84 -14.77 -10.44
C PHE A 183 9.36 -15.08 -10.65
N ASP A 184 8.86 -16.07 -9.92
CA ASP A 184 7.43 -16.41 -9.90
C ASP A 184 6.95 -16.50 -8.45
N PRO A 185 5.69 -16.15 -8.14
CA PRO A 185 5.15 -16.34 -6.80
C PRO A 185 5.39 -17.77 -6.29
N GLN A 186 5.71 -17.88 -5.00
CA GLN A 186 6.11 -19.10 -4.30
C GLN A 186 7.48 -19.69 -4.70
N MET A 187 8.18 -19.12 -5.68
CA MET A 187 9.56 -19.52 -5.98
C MET A 187 10.48 -19.20 -4.81
N GLU A 188 11.33 -20.15 -4.44
CA GLU A 188 12.30 -20.02 -3.36
C GLU A 188 13.73 -19.88 -3.87
N PHE A 189 14.48 -19.00 -3.23
CA PHE A 189 15.91 -18.83 -3.42
C PHE A 189 16.64 -19.15 -2.10
N PRO A 190 17.24 -20.34 -1.99
CA PRO A 190 18.05 -20.68 -0.81
C PRO A 190 19.34 -19.86 -0.81
N ASN A 191 20.03 -19.79 0.33
CA ASN A 191 21.39 -19.24 0.46
C ASN A 191 21.57 -17.82 -0.11
N CYS A 192 20.56 -16.98 0.00
CA CYS A 192 20.66 -15.56 -0.34
C CYS A 192 21.47 -14.82 0.70
N THR A 193 22.23 -13.81 0.26
CA THR A 193 23.05 -12.97 1.15
C THR A 193 22.62 -11.52 1.04
N LEU A 194 22.00 -11.01 2.10
CA LEU A 194 21.64 -9.62 2.26
C LEU A 194 22.87 -8.80 2.71
N ARG A 195 23.16 -7.71 2.00
CA ARG A 195 24.26 -6.78 2.30
C ARG A 195 23.68 -5.41 2.61
N LEU A 196 23.70 -5.05 3.89
CA LEU A 196 23.38 -3.71 4.39
C LEU A 196 24.69 -2.94 4.67
N PRO A 197 24.70 -1.61 4.55
CA PRO A 197 25.85 -0.79 4.91
C PRO A 197 26.25 -0.97 6.38
N ASP A 198 27.55 -1.02 6.65
CA ASP A 198 28.14 -1.06 8.00
C ASP A 198 27.72 -2.27 8.86
N THR A 199 27.27 -3.36 8.24
CA THR A 199 26.91 -4.60 8.95
C THR A 199 27.53 -5.82 8.27
N ASP A 200 27.69 -6.90 9.03
CA ASP A 200 28.02 -8.20 8.45
C ASP A 200 26.91 -8.68 7.50
N PRO A 201 27.25 -9.46 6.45
CA PRO A 201 26.26 -10.02 5.54
C PRO A 201 25.31 -10.98 6.28
N ILE A 202 24.03 -10.91 5.93
CA ILE A 202 22.98 -11.74 6.54
C ILE A 202 22.60 -12.84 5.54
N SER A 203 22.80 -14.10 5.93
CA SER A 203 22.29 -15.24 5.15
C SER A 203 20.81 -15.44 5.41
N THR A 204 20.03 -15.72 4.35
CA THR A 204 18.59 -16.00 4.43
C THR A 204 18.15 -16.83 3.23
N ARG A 205 17.04 -17.52 3.35
CA ARG A 205 16.27 -17.98 2.18
C ARG A 205 15.21 -16.94 1.84
N LEU A 206 14.88 -16.79 0.58
CA LEU A 206 13.82 -15.87 0.11
C LEU A 206 12.72 -16.67 -0.58
N VAL A 207 11.46 -16.31 -0.33
CA VAL A 207 10.32 -16.79 -1.13
C VAL A 207 9.63 -15.61 -1.79
N VAL A 208 9.40 -15.68 -3.09
CA VAL A 208 8.69 -14.63 -3.84
C VAL A 208 7.22 -14.65 -3.45
N ARG A 209 6.67 -13.51 -3.04
CA ARG A 209 5.26 -13.35 -2.63
C ARG A 209 4.43 -12.57 -3.63
N ASN A 210 5.04 -11.67 -4.39
CA ASN A 210 4.35 -10.89 -5.43
C ASN A 210 5.33 -10.34 -6.46
N LEU A 211 4.77 -10.01 -7.62
CA LEU A 211 5.47 -9.34 -8.71
C LEU A 211 4.68 -8.12 -9.13
N PHE A 212 5.39 -7.01 -9.31
CA PHE A 212 4.87 -5.76 -9.84
C PHE A 212 5.64 -5.35 -11.07
N ARG A 213 4.93 -4.81 -12.06
CA ARG A 213 5.53 -4.02 -13.12
C ARG A 213 5.57 -2.56 -12.67
N LEU A 214 6.76 -1.97 -12.70
CA LEU A 214 6.99 -0.56 -12.45
C LEU A 214 7.40 0.11 -13.75
N VAL A 215 6.72 1.19 -14.11
CA VAL A 215 7.18 2.09 -15.16
C VAL A 215 7.79 3.31 -14.49
N ASN A 216 9.11 3.49 -14.62
CA ASN A 216 9.80 4.67 -14.10
C ASN A 216 9.42 5.91 -14.92
N ARG A 217 9.71 7.11 -14.37
CA ARG A 217 9.46 8.40 -15.04
C ARG A 217 10.06 8.50 -16.45
N ASN A 218 11.14 7.77 -16.70
CA ASN A 218 11.83 7.74 -18.00
C ASN A 218 11.21 6.73 -18.99
N GLY A 219 10.05 6.14 -18.66
CA GLY A 219 9.39 5.11 -19.45
C GLY A 219 10.02 3.72 -19.38
N VAL A 220 11.17 3.58 -18.68
CA VAL A 220 11.84 2.29 -18.51
C VAL A 220 11.02 1.40 -17.58
N GLU A 221 10.64 0.23 -18.10
CA GLU A 221 9.98 -0.80 -17.33
C GLU A 221 10.97 -1.57 -16.46
N MET A 222 10.57 -1.85 -15.22
CA MET A 222 11.31 -2.67 -14.26
C MET A 222 10.32 -3.61 -13.57
N LEU A 223 10.71 -4.87 -13.43
CA LEU A 223 10.01 -5.80 -12.57
C LEU A 223 10.50 -5.64 -11.14
N ARG A 224 9.56 -5.63 -10.19
CA ARG A 224 9.80 -5.60 -8.76
C ARG A 224 9.23 -6.86 -8.14
N ALA A 225 10.08 -7.65 -7.49
CA ALA A 225 9.65 -8.82 -6.74
C ALA A 225 9.64 -8.50 -5.24
N GLY A 226 8.51 -8.76 -4.57
CA GLY A 226 8.45 -8.78 -3.12
C GLY A 226 8.79 -10.18 -2.61
N CYS A 227 9.83 -10.28 -1.80
CA CYS A 227 10.30 -11.53 -1.22
C CYS A 227 10.13 -11.52 0.30
N GLN A 228 9.68 -12.63 0.87
CA GLN A 228 9.66 -12.86 2.32
C GLN A 228 10.96 -13.57 2.73
N PHE A 229 11.50 -13.18 3.89
CA PHE A 229 12.61 -13.91 4.50
C PHE A 229 12.14 -15.23 5.11
N LEU A 230 12.91 -16.29 4.88
CA LEU A 230 12.80 -17.57 5.54
C LEU A 230 14.14 -17.89 6.21
N ASP A 231 14.08 -18.50 7.38
CA ASP A 231 15.24 -18.98 8.14
C ASP A 231 16.25 -17.88 8.49
N LEU A 232 15.77 -16.71 8.95
CA LEU A 232 16.64 -15.63 9.41
C LEU A 232 17.49 -16.08 10.62
N PRO A 233 18.79 -15.74 10.65
CA PRO A 233 19.61 -15.86 11.84
C PRO A 233 19.01 -15.09 13.02
N ARG A 234 19.20 -15.59 14.24
CA ARG A 234 18.59 -15.02 15.47
C ARG A 234 18.85 -13.53 15.68
N ASN A 235 19.98 -13.00 15.20
CA ASN A 235 20.35 -11.59 15.34
C ASN A 235 19.96 -10.72 14.13
N ALA A 236 19.52 -11.33 13.01
CA ALA A 236 19.26 -10.63 11.76
C ALA A 236 18.15 -9.58 11.89
N ASP A 237 17.06 -9.90 12.62
CA ASP A 237 15.98 -8.95 12.87
C ASP A 237 16.48 -7.68 13.55
N THR A 238 17.33 -7.83 14.57
CA THR A 238 17.90 -6.67 15.29
C THR A 238 18.79 -5.84 14.37
N ILE A 239 19.58 -6.47 13.50
CA ILE A 239 20.45 -5.78 12.54
C ILE A 239 19.59 -5.00 11.53
N ILE A 240 18.56 -5.63 10.96
CA ILE A 240 17.64 -5.00 10.00
C ILE A 240 16.90 -3.82 10.65
N GLN A 241 16.38 -3.98 11.87
CA GLN A 241 15.69 -2.90 12.59
C GLN A 241 16.63 -1.72 12.91
N ARG A 242 17.87 -1.99 13.34
CA ARG A 242 18.86 -0.93 13.57
C ARG A 242 19.20 -0.18 12.28
N TYR A 243 19.34 -0.88 11.16
CA TYR A 243 19.54 -0.25 9.86
C TYR A 243 18.35 0.63 9.48
N ILE A 244 17.12 0.14 9.63
CA ILE A 244 15.90 0.91 9.35
C ILE A 244 15.88 2.22 10.15
N LEU A 245 16.06 2.13 11.47
CA LEU A 245 16.03 3.28 12.37
C LEU A 245 17.17 4.27 12.08
N LYS A 246 18.36 3.80 11.69
CA LYS A 246 19.49 4.66 11.32
C LYS A 246 19.11 5.54 10.13
N ILE A 247 18.58 4.95 9.05
CA ILE A 247 18.22 5.69 7.83
C ILE A 247 17.05 6.66 8.07
N GLU A 248 16.05 6.27 8.87
CA GLU A 248 14.95 7.17 9.22
C GLU A 248 15.45 8.40 10.00
N ARG A 249 16.37 8.21 10.96
CA ARG A 249 17.00 9.33 11.68
C ARG A 249 17.76 10.26 10.73
N GLU A 250 18.51 9.69 9.79
CA GLU A 250 19.24 10.48 8.78
C GLU A 250 18.30 11.27 7.87
N ARG A 251 17.16 10.70 7.45
CA ARG A 251 16.13 11.41 6.67
C ARG A 251 15.50 12.55 7.46
N ASN A 252 15.05 12.26 8.68
CA ASN A 252 14.42 13.27 9.55
C ASN A 252 15.38 14.42 9.86
N ALA A 253 16.67 14.16 10.02
CA ALA A 253 17.68 15.20 10.22
C ALA A 253 17.87 16.09 8.98
N ARG A 254 17.88 15.50 7.78
CA ARG A 254 17.96 16.27 6.52
C ARG A 254 16.72 17.13 6.27
N GLU A 255 15.54 16.60 6.55
CA GLU A 255 14.27 17.33 6.40
C GLU A 255 14.17 18.51 7.37
N ARG A 256 14.69 18.36 8.60
CA ARG A 256 14.73 19.44 9.60
C ARG A 256 15.84 20.46 9.36
N GLY A 257 16.95 20.06 8.74
CA GLY A 257 18.08 20.95 8.42
C GLY A 257 17.92 21.74 7.11
N ASN A 258 16.87 21.47 6.33
CA ASN A 258 16.51 22.21 5.11
C ASN A 258 15.50 23.35 5.37
N TYR A 259 15.37 23.80 6.63
CA TYR A 259 14.68 25.02 7.04
C TYR A 259 15.68 26.11 7.41
#